data_AF-A0AA95EWB5-F1
#
_entry.id   AF-A0AA95EWB5-F1
#
_cell.length_a   1.000
_cell.length_b   1.000
_cell.length_c   1.000
_cell.angle_alpha   90.00
_cell.angle_beta   90.00
_cell.angle_gamma   90.00
#
_symmetry.space_group_name_H-M   'P 1'
#
loop_
_entity.id
_entity.type
_entity.pdbx_description
1 polymer ?
#
loop_
_entity_poly.entity_id
_entity_poly.type
_entity_poly.pdbx_seq_one_letter_code
_entity_poly.pdbx_strand_id
1 'polypeptide(L)'
;MSDKTDSATDPEFDDFEGDHFQVTITVDVIASNPTEAAMLAYWSLNDELPDTFDVKDEAGNSEEITLTEEQKEEALLDELSLDVL
;
A
#
# COMPACT_ATOMS: atom_id res chain seq x y z
N MET A 1 -13.16 -1.45 -26.60
CA MET A 1 -12.24 -1.83 -25.52
C MET A 1 -11.10 -0.83 -25.59
N SER A 2 -10.97 0.03 -24.60
CA SER A 2 -9.85 0.95 -24.49
C SER A 2 -9.27 0.70 -23.11
N ASP A 3 -8.17 -0.05 -23.10
CA ASP A 3 -7.18 -0.01 -22.04
C ASP A 3 -6.87 1.46 -21.74
N LYS A 4 -7.29 1.90 -20.57
CA LYS A 4 -6.82 3.12 -19.92
C LYS A 4 -6.43 2.72 -18.50
N THR A 5 -5.41 1.89 -18.38
CA THR A 5 -4.42 2.11 -17.33
C THR A 5 -3.56 3.27 -17.83
N ASP A 6 -4.12 4.48 -17.77
CA ASP A 6 -3.31 5.69 -17.73
C ASP A 6 -2.41 5.49 -16.53
N SER A 7 -1.13 5.26 -16.80
CA SER A 7 -0.09 5.31 -15.79
C SER A 7 -0.16 6.72 -15.21
N ALA A 8 -0.86 6.88 -14.09
CA ALA A 8 -0.83 8.08 -13.28
C ALA A 8 0.53 8.12 -12.57
N THR A 9 1.61 8.11 -13.36
CA THR A 9 2.93 8.47 -12.88
C THR A 9 2.90 9.99 -12.83
N ASP A 10 2.76 10.51 -11.62
CA ASP A 10 2.81 11.93 -11.36
C ASP A 10 4.19 12.44 -11.83
N PRO A 11 4.29 13.40 -12.76
CA PRO A 11 5.56 13.80 -13.38
C PRO A 11 6.60 14.35 -12.40
N GLU A 12 6.23 14.62 -11.15
CA GLU A 12 7.17 14.97 -10.07
C GLU A 12 7.99 13.77 -9.54
N PHE A 13 7.57 12.53 -9.83
CA PHE A 13 8.30 11.31 -9.47
C PHE A 13 9.32 10.85 -10.51
N ASP A 14 9.31 11.43 -11.72
CA ASP A 14 10.22 11.05 -12.81
C ASP A 14 11.70 11.40 -12.53
N ASP A 15 11.97 12.31 -11.58
CA ASP A 15 13.32 12.73 -11.18
C ASP A 15 13.84 12.02 -9.89
N PHE A 16 13.09 11.06 -9.34
CA PHE A 16 13.53 10.28 -8.18
C PHE A 16 14.47 9.14 -8.61
N GLU A 17 15.75 9.22 -8.26
CA GLU A 17 16.74 8.14 -8.47
C GLU A 17 16.48 6.96 -7.51
N GLY A 18 15.36 6.27 -7.64
CA GLY A 18 15.02 5.07 -6.88
C GLY A 18 14.30 4.03 -7.74
N ASP A 19 14.35 2.77 -7.30
CA ASP A 19 13.65 1.68 -7.99
C ASP A 19 12.13 1.79 -7.78
N HIS A 20 11.33 1.54 -8.82
CA HIS A 20 9.87 1.57 -8.73
C HIS A 20 9.30 0.23 -8.22
N PHE A 21 8.49 0.30 -7.16
CA PHE A 21 7.82 -0.87 -6.58
C PHE A 21 6.31 -0.69 -6.56
N GLN A 22 5.58 -1.73 -6.97
CA GLN A 22 4.14 -1.82 -6.77
C GLN A 22 3.87 -2.59 -5.48
N VAL A 23 3.20 -1.95 -4.52
CA VAL A 23 2.80 -2.58 -3.25
C VAL A 23 1.30 -2.89 -3.28
N THR A 24 0.92 -4.12 -2.99
CA THR A 24 -0.49 -4.56 -2.95
C THR A 24 -0.89 -5.06 -1.56
N ILE A 25 -2.00 -4.54 -1.04
CA ILE A 25 -2.62 -5.02 0.20
C ILE A 25 -3.83 -5.87 -0.18
N THR A 26 -3.85 -7.13 0.28
CA THR A 26 -4.98 -8.05 0.08
C THR A 26 -5.67 -8.31 1.41
N VAL A 27 -6.96 -8.01 1.50
CA VAL A 27 -7.78 -8.29 2.70
C VAL A 27 -8.90 -9.26 2.34
N ASP A 28 -8.91 -10.43 2.96
CA ASP A 28 -9.98 -11.42 2.84
C ASP A 28 -10.99 -11.23 3.97
N VAL A 29 -12.24 -10.91 3.63
CA VAL A 29 -13.32 -10.65 4.58
C VAL A 29 -14.58 -11.42 4.21
N ILE A 30 -15.22 -12.00 5.22
CA ILE A 30 -16.51 -12.67 5.07
C ILE A 30 -17.61 -11.65 5.31
N ALA A 31 -18.38 -11.33 4.27
CA ALA A 31 -19.46 -10.34 4.32
C ALA A 31 -20.69 -10.79 3.54
N SER A 32 -21.84 -10.18 3.83
CA SER A 32 -23.12 -10.52 3.19
C SER A 32 -23.30 -9.85 1.82
N ASN A 33 -22.55 -8.77 1.55
CA ASN A 33 -22.59 -8.05 0.28
C ASN A 33 -21.27 -7.29 0.00
N PRO A 34 -21.03 -6.84 -1.25
CA PRO A 34 -19.77 -6.17 -1.62
C PRO A 34 -19.52 -4.85 -0.89
N THR A 35 -20.56 -4.07 -0.59
CA THR A 35 -20.41 -2.81 0.14
C THR A 35 -19.99 -3.05 1.59
N GLU A 36 -20.60 -4.05 2.23
CA GLU A 36 -20.21 -4.49 3.58
C GLU A 36 -18.79 -5.05 3.60
N ALA A 37 -18.37 -5.81 2.58
CA ALA A 37 -16.99 -6.28 2.45
C ALA A 37 -16.01 -5.09 2.37
N ALA A 38 -16.32 -4.08 1.55
CA ALA A 38 -15.48 -2.88 1.45
C ALA A 38 -15.42 -2.09 2.77
N MET A 39 -16.55 -1.97 3.49
CA MET A 39 -16.60 -1.31 4.80
C MET A 39 -15.78 -2.07 5.85
N LEU A 40 -15.86 -3.41 5.87
CA LEU A 40 -15.08 -4.24 6.78
C LEU A 40 -13.58 -4.16 6.48
N ALA A 41 -13.19 -4.24 5.20
CA ALA A 41 -11.80 -4.07 4.80
C ALA A 41 -11.27 -2.68 5.18
N TYR A 42 -12.06 -1.61 4.95
CA TYR A 42 -11.69 -0.26 5.37
C TYR A 42 -11.52 -0.16 6.88
N TRP A 43 -12.44 -0.75 7.66
CA TRP A 43 -12.33 -0.76 9.11
C TRP A 43 -11.09 -1.53 9.58
N SER A 44 -10.82 -2.71 9.03
CA SER A 44 -9.64 -3.51 9.37
C SER A 44 -8.35 -2.73 9.15
N LEU A 45 -8.21 -2.04 8.01
CA LEU A 45 -7.03 -1.21 7.73
C LEU A 45 -6.89 0.01 8.64
N ASN A 46 -8.00 0.52 9.19
CA ASN A 46 -7.96 1.63 10.16
C ASN A 46 -7.69 1.16 11.59
N ASP A 47 -8.10 -0.06 11.95
CA ASP A 47 -7.92 -0.62 13.29
C ASP A 47 -6.50 -1.18 13.45
N GLU A 48 -6.01 -1.92 12.45
CA GLU A 48 -4.68 -2.51 12.42
C GLU A 48 -4.13 -2.49 11.00
N LEU A 49 -3.03 -1.76 10.79
CA LEU A 49 -2.34 -1.79 9.51
C LEU A 49 -1.74 -3.19 9.30
N PRO A 50 -1.86 -3.76 8.09
CA PRO A 50 -1.24 -5.03 7.77
C PRO A 50 0.26 -4.90 7.96
N ASP A 51 0.89 -5.97 8.42
CA ASP A 51 2.34 -6.01 8.57
C ASP A 51 3.05 -6.76 7.47
N THR A 52 2.29 -7.40 6.57
CA THR A 52 2.80 -8.20 5.48
C THR A 52 2.23 -7.71 4.16
N PHE A 53 3.10 -7.54 3.17
CA PHE A 53 2.79 -6.93 1.88
C PHE A 53 3.36 -7.77 0.74
N ASP A 54 2.60 -7.89 -0.35
CA ASP A 54 3.15 -8.38 -1.61
C ASP A 54 3.74 -7.19 -2.38
N VAL A 55 5.05 -7.22 -2.57
CA VAL A 55 5.81 -6.14 -3.21
C VAL A 55 6.37 -6.64 -4.53
N LYS A 56 6.04 -5.94 -5.61
CA LYS A 56 6.44 -6.30 -6.97
C LYS A 56 7.43 -5.28 -7.52
N ASP A 57 8.56 -5.76 -8.03
CA ASP A 57 9.61 -4.96 -8.66
C ASP A 57 9.30 -4.65 -10.15
N GLU A 58 10.14 -3.80 -10.76
CA GLU A 58 10.04 -3.46 -12.18
C GLU A 58 10.23 -4.65 -13.14
N ALA A 59 11.01 -5.64 -12.72
CA ALA A 59 11.21 -6.89 -13.48
C ALA A 59 9.98 -7.82 -13.38
N GLY A 60 9.02 -7.49 -12.52
CA GLY A 60 7.77 -8.19 -12.31
C GLY A 60 7.86 -9.35 -11.32
N ASN A 61 8.96 -9.47 -10.57
CA ASN A 61 9.09 -10.41 -9.47
C ASN A 61 8.29 -9.88 -8.28
N SER A 62 7.52 -10.74 -7.61
CA SER A 62 6.85 -10.40 -6.35
C SER A 62 7.45 -11.16 -5.18
N GLU A 63 7.57 -10.46 -4.06
CA GLU A 63 8.09 -10.97 -2.80
C GLU A 63 7.16 -10.54 -1.66
N GLU A 64 6.91 -11.46 -0.74
CA GLU A 64 6.15 -11.19 0.47
C GLU A 64 7.10 -10.60 1.53
N ILE A 65 6.82 -9.37 1.93
CA ILE A 65 7.63 -8.63 2.91
C ILE A 65 6.81 -8.42 4.18
N THR A 66 7.30 -8.94 5.31
CA THR A 66 6.75 -8.67 6.64
C THR A 66 7.60 -7.65 7.37
N LEU A 67 6.99 -6.54 7.82
CA LEU A 67 7.65 -5.48 8.59
C LEU A 67 7.88 -5.92 10.03
N THR A 68 9.05 -5.60 10.57
CA THR A 68 9.35 -5.75 12.01
C THR A 68 8.62 -4.68 12.83
N GLU A 69 8.50 -4.87 14.15
CA GLU A 69 7.94 -3.84 15.04
C GLU A 69 8.68 -2.50 14.93
N GLU A 70 10.03 -2.53 14.90
CA GLU A 70 10.85 -1.32 14.73
C GLU A 70 10.55 -0.60 13.40
N GLN A 71 10.39 -1.33 12.29
CA GLN A 71 10.07 -0.75 10.98
C GLN A 71 8.65 -0.17 10.93
N LYS A 72 7.68 -0.80 11.62
CA LYS A 72 6.32 -0.25 11.77
C LYS A 72 6.34 1.06 12.53
N GLU A 73 7.10 1.13 13.62
CA GLU A 73 7.24 2.36 14.41
C GLU A 73 7.92 3.47 13.61
N GLU A 74 9.01 3.17 12.89
CA GLU A 74 9.70 4.14 12.03
C GLU A 74 8.77 4.70 10.94
N ALA A 75 7.99 3.84 10.28
CA ALA A 75 7.04 4.26 9.24
C ALA A 75 5.94 5.20 9.78
N LEU A 76 5.47 4.98 11.02
CA LEU A 76 4.46 5.83 11.67
C LEU A 76 5.04 7.12 12.25
N LEU A 77 6.31 7.10 12.66
CA LEU A 77 7.00 8.28 13.20
C LEU A 77 7.27 9.34 12.13
N ASP A 78 7.53 8.93 10.88
CA ASP A 78 7.81 9.85 9.78
C ASP A 78 6.56 10.67 9.41
N GLU A 79 5.36 10.07 9.45
CA GLU A 79 4.08 10.75 9.22
C GLU A 79 3.78 11.84 10.28
N LEU A 80 4.10 11.59 11.55
CA LEU A 80 3.92 12.56 12.64
C LEU A 80 4.85 13.79 12.54
N SER A 81 5.94 13.69 11.79
CA SER A 81 6.91 14.77 11.62
C SER A 81 6.52 15.78 10.53
N LEU A 82 5.66 15.38 9.58
CA LEU A 82 5.19 16.21 8.47
C LEU A 82 4.02 17.14 8.86
N ASP A 83 3.28 16.84 9.94
CA ASP A 83 2.06 17.58 10.34
C ASP A 83 2.33 18.77 11.30
N VAL A 84 3.61 19.20 11.44
CA VAL A 84 4.05 20.27 12.38
C VAL A 84 4.60 21.52 11.67
N LEU A 85 4.32 21.73 10.37
CA LEU A 85 4.71 22.95 9.63
C LEU A 85 3.54 23.76 9.07
#